data_AF-A0A9I9ELW6-F1
#
_entry.id   AF-A0A9I9ELW6-F1
#
_cell.length_a   1.000
_cell.length_b   1.000
_cell.length_c   1.000
_cell.angle_alpha   90.00
_cell.angle_beta   90.00
_cell.angle_gamma   90.00
#
_symmetry.space_group_name_H-M   'P 1'
#
loop_
_entity.id
_entity.type
_entity.pdbx_description
1 polymer ?
#
loop_
_entity_poly.entity_id
_entity_poly.type
_entity_poly.pdbx_seq_one_letter_code
_entity_poly.pdbx_strand_id
1 'polypeptide(L)'
;MTVIDIIFRVDSICKKYEKYDVVKQRELNAYGDDAFARLFAAVEHEIHAALQKSEAASTETNRAAAVAMNAEVRRKKARLMDEVPKLRKLAHKKDKLDIN
;
A
#
# COMPACT_ATOMS: atom_id res chain seq x y z
N MET A 1 -35.38 26.11 -6.15
CA MET A 1 -33.96 25.67 -6.15
C MET A 1 -33.35 26.17 -4.85
N THR A 2 -33.13 25.26 -3.93
CA THR A 2 -32.56 25.51 -2.59
C THR A 2 -31.05 25.34 -2.63
N VAL A 3 -30.34 25.79 -1.58
CA VAL A 3 -28.90 25.57 -1.44
C VAL A 3 -28.55 24.08 -1.49
N ILE A 4 -29.42 23.22 -0.95
CA ILE A 4 -29.25 21.76 -0.98
C ILE A 4 -29.31 21.26 -2.44
N ASP A 5 -30.27 21.74 -3.24
CA ASP A 5 -30.38 21.37 -4.65
C ASP A 5 -29.13 21.78 -5.45
N ILE A 6 -28.54 22.93 -5.12
CA ILE A 6 -27.31 23.42 -5.75
C ILE A 6 -26.13 22.52 -5.40
N ILE A 7 -25.97 22.13 -4.13
CA ILE A 7 -24.88 21.26 -3.68
C ILE A 7 -24.95 19.90 -4.38
N PHE A 8 -26.12 19.26 -4.41
CA PHE A 8 -26.28 17.97 -5.10
C PHE A 8 -26.00 18.07 -6.59
N ARG A 9 -26.45 19.15 -7.23
CA ARG A 9 -26.18 19.37 -8.66
C ARG A 9 -24.69 19.59 -8.91
N VAL A 10 -24.00 20.36 -8.09
CA VAL A 10 -22.55 20.56 -8.18
C VAL A 10 -21.80 19.24 -7.98
N ASP A 11 -22.15 18.45 -6.97
CA ASP A 11 -21.55 17.13 -6.72
C ASP A 11 -21.72 16.19 -7.93
N SER A 12 -22.92 16.14 -8.51
CA SER A 12 -23.18 15.34 -9.72
C SER A 12 -22.35 15.79 -10.93
N ILE A 13 -22.11 17.09 -11.08
CA ILE A 13 -21.27 17.66 -12.13
C ILE A 13 -19.81 17.29 -11.87
N CYS A 14 -19.30 17.48 -10.65
CA CYS A 14 -17.94 17.10 -10.28
C CYS A 14 -17.67 15.62 -10.58
N LYS A 15 -18.57 14.71 -10.20
CA LYS A 15 -18.47 13.26 -10.49
C LYS A 15 -18.49 12.96 -11.99
N LYS A 16 -19.33 13.65 -12.78
CA LYS A 16 -19.41 13.46 -14.23
C LYS A 16 -18.11 13.80 -14.94
N TYR A 17 -17.38 14.80 -14.45
CA TYR A 17 -16.14 15.29 -15.05
C TYR A 17 -14.87 14.76 -14.37
N GLU A 18 -14.99 13.96 -13.31
CA GLU A 18 -13.88 13.34 -12.58
C GLU A 18 -12.92 12.53 -13.48
N LYS A 19 -13.43 11.95 -14.57
CA LYS A 19 -12.62 11.25 -15.58
C LYS A 19 -11.66 12.14 -16.37
N TYR A 20 -11.88 13.46 -16.36
CA TYR A 20 -11.01 14.44 -17.03
C TYR A 20 -10.01 15.08 -16.09
N ASP A 21 -10.07 14.77 -14.79
CA ASP A 21 -9.05 15.18 -13.83
C ASP A 21 -7.77 14.37 -14.10
N VAL A 22 -6.94 14.90 -14.99
CA VAL A 22 -5.67 14.29 -15.41
C VAL A 22 -4.71 14.08 -14.25
N VAL A 23 -4.79 14.88 -13.18
CA VAL A 23 -3.96 14.69 -11.97
C VAL A 23 -4.45 13.47 -11.22
N LYS A 24 -5.77 13.38 -10.97
CA LYS A 24 -6.38 12.24 -10.30
C LYS A 24 -6.27 10.95 -11.11
N GLN A 25 -6.43 11.02 -12.44
CA GLN A 25 -6.23 9.88 -13.33
C GLN A 25 -4.76 9.45 -13.36
N ARG A 26 -3.81 10.39 -13.31
CA ARG A 26 -2.37 10.07 -13.21
C ARG A 26 -2.03 9.41 -11.88
N GLU A 27 -2.62 9.85 -10.77
CA GLU A 27 -2.48 9.19 -9.47
C GLU A 27 -3.08 7.78 -9.49
N LEU A 28 -4.30 7.61 -10.00
CA LEU A 28 -4.97 6.32 -10.14
C LEU A 28 -4.20 5.36 -11.07
N ASN A 29 -3.65 5.86 -12.17
CA ASN A 29 -2.85 5.09 -13.13
C ASN A 29 -1.41 4.83 -12.64
N ALA A 30 -0.84 5.69 -11.79
CA ALA A 30 0.46 5.45 -11.14
C ALA A 30 0.41 4.23 -10.21
N TYR A 31 -0.73 3.98 -9.55
CA TYR A 31 -0.95 2.75 -8.79
C TYR A 31 -1.17 1.52 -9.70
N GLY A 32 -1.66 1.71 -10.92
CA GLY A 32 -1.92 0.64 -11.89
C GLY A 32 -0.67 0.13 -12.61
N ASP A 33 0.28 1.00 -12.94
CA ASP A 33 1.39 0.67 -13.86
C ASP A 33 2.80 0.69 -13.21
N ASP A 34 2.97 1.29 -12.01
CA ASP A 34 4.27 1.28 -11.33
C ASP A 34 4.48 -0.01 -10.52
N ALA A 35 5.19 -0.97 -11.14
CA ALA A 35 5.57 -2.23 -10.50
C ALA A 35 6.35 -2.04 -9.19
N PHE A 36 7.10 -0.93 -9.03
CA PHE A 36 7.75 -0.59 -7.77
C PHE A 36 6.71 -0.21 -6.72
N ALA A 37 5.81 0.72 -7.03
CA ALA A 37 4.81 1.21 -6.09
C ALA A 37 3.90 0.08 -5.57
N ARG A 38 3.48 -0.85 -6.46
CA ARG A 38 2.68 -2.02 -6.05
C ARG A 38 3.44 -2.94 -5.10
N LEU A 39 4.70 -3.26 -5.42
CA LEU A 39 5.50 -4.13 -4.55
C LEU A 39 5.81 -3.45 -3.22
N PHE A 40 6.09 -2.14 -3.25
CA PHE A 40 6.39 -1.35 -2.06
C PHE A 40 5.18 -1.30 -1.12
N ALA A 41 3.99 -0.99 -1.63
CA ALA A 41 2.75 -0.99 -0.84
C ALA A 41 2.44 -2.37 -0.23
N ALA A 42 2.67 -3.45 -0.98
CA ALA A 42 2.50 -4.82 -0.46
C ALA A 42 3.48 -5.12 0.68
N VAL A 43 4.76 -4.73 0.52
CA VAL A 43 5.81 -4.88 1.54
C VAL A 43 5.49 -4.05 2.78
N GLU A 44 5.06 -2.80 2.63
CA GLU A 44 4.65 -1.95 3.76
C GLU A 44 3.48 -2.56 4.54
N HIS A 45 2.45 -3.02 3.83
CA HIS A 45 1.30 -3.68 4.45
C HIS A 45 1.73 -4.94 5.22
N GLU A 46 2.61 -5.76 4.66
CA GLU A 46 3.14 -6.96 5.33
C GLU A 46 3.98 -6.63 6.56
N ILE A 47 4.77 -5.54 6.53
CA ILE A 47 5.53 -5.03 7.68
C ILE A 47 4.56 -4.62 8.80
N HIS A 48 3.55 -3.80 8.49
CA HIS A 48 2.53 -3.42 9.48
C HIS A 48 1.83 -4.63 10.09
N ALA A 49 1.43 -5.60 9.26
CA ALA A 49 0.79 -6.83 9.72
C ALA A 49 1.74 -7.74 10.52
N ALA A 50 3.05 -7.64 10.34
CA ALA A 50 4.04 -8.35 11.15
C ALA A 50 4.27 -7.65 12.49
N LEU A 51 4.33 -6.32 12.51
CA LEU A 51 4.45 -5.51 13.73
C LEU A 51 3.25 -5.70 14.65
N GLN A 52 2.03 -5.57 14.12
CA GLN A 52 0.80 -5.76 14.89
C GLN A 52 0.74 -7.17 15.51
N LYS A 53 1.20 -8.19 14.78
CA LYS A 53 1.26 -9.57 15.27
C LYS A 53 2.37 -9.78 16.31
N SER A 54 3.48 -9.06 16.20
CA SER A 54 4.54 -9.04 17.21
C SER A 54 4.08 -8.38 18.50
N GLU A 55 3.32 -7.29 18.41
CA GLU A 55 2.70 -6.64 19.56
C GLU A 55 1.71 -7.57 20.26
N ALA A 56 0.82 -8.22 19.50
CA ALA A 56 -0.09 -9.23 20.04
C ALA A 56 0.66 -10.39 20.72
N ALA A 57 1.78 -10.85 20.13
CA ALA A 57 2.60 -11.89 20.75
C ALA A 57 3.30 -11.44 22.04
N SER A 58 3.55 -10.14 22.20
CA SER A 58 4.17 -9.55 23.39
C SER A 58 3.19 -9.38 24.55
N THR A 59 1.90 -9.21 24.28
CA THR A 59 0.85 -9.07 25.30
C THR A 59 0.14 -10.40 25.60
N GLU A 60 0.43 -11.44 24.82
CA GLU A 60 -0.14 -12.77 24.97
C GLU A 60 0.34 -13.47 26.27
N THR A 61 -0.61 -14.01 27.02
CA THR A 61 -0.34 -14.70 28.30
C THR A 61 -0.08 -16.19 28.09
N ASN A 62 -0.67 -16.78 27.04
CA ASN A 62 -0.44 -18.18 26.71
C ASN A 62 0.90 -18.35 25.99
N ARG A 63 1.87 -18.97 26.69
CA ARG A 63 3.22 -19.22 26.16
C ARG A 63 3.22 -19.99 24.84
N ALA A 64 2.35 -20.99 24.66
CA ALA A 64 2.30 -21.76 23.42
C ALA A 64 1.78 -20.90 22.26
N ALA A 65 0.75 -20.09 22.50
CA ALA A 65 0.20 -19.14 21.52
C ALA A 65 1.23 -18.07 21.15
N ALA A 66 1.91 -17.48 22.14
CA ALA A 66 2.96 -16.50 21.92
C ALA A 66 4.12 -17.06 21.08
N VAL A 67 4.53 -18.31 21.31
CA VAL A 67 5.56 -18.99 20.51
C VAL A 67 5.09 -19.20 19.06
N ALA A 68 3.85 -19.61 18.85
CA ALA A 68 3.28 -19.76 17.52
C ALA A 68 3.25 -18.43 16.75
N MET A 69 2.76 -17.37 17.38
CA MET A 69 2.73 -16.03 16.78
C MET A 69 4.14 -15.52 16.44
N ASN A 70 5.11 -15.69 17.34
CA ASN A 70 6.51 -15.33 17.10
C ASN A 70 7.14 -16.13 15.94
N ALA A 71 6.81 -17.41 15.80
CA ALA A 71 7.27 -18.21 14.67
C ALA A 71 6.72 -17.68 13.34
N GLU A 72 5.46 -17.25 13.32
CA GLU A 72 4.85 -16.62 12.14
C GLU A 72 5.48 -15.26 11.82
N VAL A 73 5.78 -14.43 12.83
CA VAL A 73 6.50 -13.15 12.65
C VAL A 73 7.87 -13.40 12.03
N ARG A 74 8.62 -14.42 12.49
CA ARG A 74 9.92 -14.79 11.90
C ARG A 74 9.79 -15.25 10.45
N ARG A 75 8.77 -16.05 10.12
CA ARG A 75 8.49 -16.49 8.74
C ARG A 75 8.13 -15.31 7.83
N LYS A 76 7.31 -14.37 8.30
CA LYS A 76 6.99 -13.13 7.58
C LYS A 76 8.24 -12.29 7.35
N LYS A 77 9.06 -12.09 8.39
CA LYS A 77 10.33 -11.36 8.28
C LYS A 77 11.25 -11.97 7.22
N ALA A 78 11.39 -13.29 7.17
CA ALA A 78 12.21 -13.97 6.17
C ALA A 78 11.71 -13.67 4.74
N ARG A 79 10.41 -13.80 4.48
CA ARG A 79 9.82 -13.47 3.17
C ARG A 79 10.04 -12.01 2.79
N LEU A 80 9.83 -11.09 3.73
CA LEU A 80 10.08 -9.66 3.50
C LEU A 80 11.53 -9.39 3.09
N MET A 81 12.50 -10.07 3.70
CA MET A 81 13.92 -9.95 3.33
C MET A 81 14.19 -10.43 1.90
N ASP A 82 13.43 -11.40 1.38
CA ASP A 82 13.54 -11.87 -0.01
C ASP A 82 12.94 -10.87 -1.03
N GLU A 83 12.00 -10.02 -0.59
CA GLU A 83 11.37 -8.97 -1.41
C GLU A 83 12.24 -7.69 -1.51
N VAL A 84 13.08 -7.40 -0.51
CA VAL A 84 13.96 -6.21 -0.49
C VAL A 84 14.88 -6.12 -1.73
N PRO A 85 15.57 -7.20 -2.17
CA PRO A 85 16.35 -7.16 -3.40
C PRO A 85 15.53 -6.85 -4.66
N LYS A 86 14.25 -7.25 -4.70
CA LYS A 86 13.37 -6.98 -5.84
C LYS A 86 12.98 -5.51 -5.88
N LEU A 87 12.67 -4.91 -4.72
CA LEU A 87 12.43 -3.48 -4.60
C LEU A 87 13.65 -2.67 -5.06
N ARG A 88 14.86 -3.04 -4.60
CA ARG A 88 16.10 -2.36 -5.02
C ARG A 88 16.33 -2.43 -6.53
N LYS A 89 16.05 -3.58 -7.16
CA LYS A 89 16.15 -3.74 -8.62
C LYS A 89 15.15 -2.85 -9.36
N LEU A 90 13.92 -2.78 -8.89
CA LEU A 90 12.87 -1.96 -9.50
C LEU A 90 13.17 -0.46 -9.37
N ALA A 91 13.69 -0.02 -8.20
CA ALA A 91 14.14 1.34 -7.99
C ALA A 91 15.25 1.74 -8.98
N HIS A 92 16.33 0.94 -9.06
CA HIS A 92 17.44 1.23 -9.97
C HIS A 92 17.05 1.19 -11.46
N LYS A 93 15.99 0.43 -11.82
CA LYS A 93 15.48 0.39 -13.19
C LYS A 93 14.73 1.67 -13.55
N LYS A 94 14.02 2.27 -12.58
CA LYS A 94 13.32 3.55 -12.74
C LYS A 94 14.33 4.68 -12.94
N ASP A 95 15.39 4.73 -12.12
CA ASP A 95 16.45 5.74 -12.24
C ASP A 95 17.14 5.73 -13.61
N LYS A 96 17.29 4.56 -14.23
CA LYS A 96 17.87 4.44 -15.59
C LYS A 96 16.93 4.89 -16.71
N LEU A 97 15.62 4.81 -16.50
CA LEU A 97 14.62 5.25 -17.49
C LEU A 97 14.48 6.78 -17.49
N ASP A 98 14.64 7.43 -16.33
CA ASP A 98 14.45 8.88 -16.17
C ASP A 98 15.66 9.72 -16.66
N ILE A 99 16.76 9.09 -17.11
CA ILE A 99 18.01 9.76 -17.56
C ILE A 99 18.17 9.74 -19.10
N ASN A 100 17.28 9.09 -19.85
CA ASN A 100 17.28 9.12 -21.33
C ASN A 100 16.10 9.94 -21.87
#